data_AF-A0AB35LEP1-F1
#
_entry.id   AF-A0AB35LEP1-F1
#
_cell.length_a   1.000
_cell.length_b   1.000
_cell.length_c   1.000
_cell.angle_alpha   90.00
_cell.angle_beta   90.00
_cell.angle_gamma   90.00
#
_symmetry.space_group_name_H-M   'P 1'
#
loop_
_entity.id
_entity.type
_entity.pdbx_description
1 polymer ?
#
loop_
_entity_poly.entity_id
_entity_poly.type
_entity_poly.pdbx_seq_one_letter_code
_entity_poly.pdbx_strand_id
1 'polypeptide(L)'
;MASKLATFQDLSEVARHLRNKLDDKKYILLFAYNGTGKTRLSMQFKDEGKNVDHRDTLYFNAFTEDLFYWDNDLVDDECRELRLNTQSRFFDGLFELEMDNRIRPLLQAYADFDFKIKEKEIEINEEENIYKQSVTYVSFEREALIDDKTRLVENIKVSRGEENLFVWCFFLAIVRLVLDKDDGSPYDWVKYIYIDDPISSLDDNYAIQVASHLAKELKSSNSGVKTVISSHHALFFNVMWNELNERGKNNPLQPFFLSSDKAQGSYILRYTDSTPFFHHVALLKTLHEAAESGELYTYHFNILRSILEKTASFHGFPNFSACIKKDEDDDDGILHARFINVLSHGNYSLFDPKEMVEENKKYFVKILKDFMANYRFNPELFPNITEETVE
;
A
#
# COMPACT_ATOMS: atom_id res chain seq x y z
N MET A 1 6.94 25.28 10.42
CA MET A 1 8.41 25.31 10.46
C MET A 1 8.92 24.76 9.14
N ALA A 2 10.04 25.23 8.60
CA ALA A 2 10.55 24.74 7.31
C ALA A 2 10.82 23.22 7.39
N SER A 3 10.15 22.44 6.52
CA SER A 3 10.36 21.00 6.38
C SER A 3 11.84 20.73 6.07
N LYS A 4 12.55 20.01 6.94
CA LYS A 4 13.94 19.62 6.64
C LYS A 4 13.93 18.72 5.40
N LEU A 5 14.58 19.18 4.33
CA LEU A 5 14.86 18.42 3.13
C LEU A 5 16.25 17.78 3.23
N ALA A 6 16.36 16.52 2.85
CA ALA A 6 17.62 15.84 2.62
C ALA A 6 17.63 15.26 1.20
N THR A 7 18.75 15.42 0.49
CA THR A 7 18.95 14.89 -0.86
C THR A 7 20.01 13.80 -0.80
N PHE A 8 19.78 12.73 -1.54
CA PHE A 8 20.61 11.52 -1.60
C PHE A 8 20.88 11.15 -3.06
N GLN A 9 22.04 10.58 -3.34
CA GLN A 9 22.42 10.16 -4.68
C GLN A 9 21.75 8.84 -5.09
N ASP A 10 21.50 7.96 -4.12
CA ASP A 10 20.89 6.66 -4.37
C ASP A 10 20.05 6.16 -3.18
N LEU A 11 19.36 5.02 -3.37
CA LEU A 11 18.53 4.39 -2.35
C LEU A 11 19.33 3.76 -1.21
N SER A 12 20.60 3.42 -1.43
CA SER A 12 21.47 2.86 -0.39
C SER A 12 21.82 3.93 0.64
N GLU A 13 22.08 5.16 0.20
CA GLU A 13 22.24 6.31 1.09
C GLU A 13 20.94 6.62 1.87
N VAL A 14 19.78 6.55 1.21
CA VAL A 14 18.47 6.68 1.88
C VAL A 14 18.32 5.60 2.94
N ALA A 15 18.58 4.33 2.61
CA ALA A 15 18.50 3.20 3.54
C ALA A 15 19.37 3.40 4.79
N ARG A 16 20.63 3.82 4.60
CA ARG A 16 21.54 4.14 5.69
C ARG A 16 21.04 5.30 6.55
N HIS A 17 20.46 6.32 5.93
CA HIS A 17 19.82 7.42 6.64
C HIS A 17 18.65 6.92 7.51
N LEU A 18 17.79 6.04 6.98
CA LEU A 18 16.68 5.47 7.74
C LEU A 18 17.20 4.64 8.92
N ARG A 19 18.22 3.80 8.72
CA ARG A 19 18.85 3.01 9.81
C ARG A 19 19.36 3.92 10.94
N ASN A 20 20.12 4.97 10.59
CA ASN A 20 20.62 5.95 11.57
C ASN A 20 19.47 6.66 12.30
N LYS A 21 18.35 6.96 11.62
CA LYS A 21 17.18 7.58 12.26
C LYS A 21 16.49 6.66 13.25
N LEU A 22 16.52 5.35 13.01
CA LEU A 22 16.01 4.37 13.95
C LEU A 22 16.84 4.27 15.23
N ASP A 23 18.06 4.81 15.30
CA ASP A 23 18.78 4.87 16.59
C ASP A 23 18.06 5.72 17.62
N ASP A 24 17.39 6.80 17.18
CA ASP A 24 16.63 7.71 18.03
C ASP A 24 15.11 7.48 17.97
N LYS A 25 14.64 6.58 17.09
CA LYS A 25 13.22 6.42 16.74
C LYS A 25 12.82 4.95 16.70
N LYS A 26 11.59 4.65 17.12
CA LYS A 26 11.05 3.28 17.04
C LYS A 26 10.42 2.99 15.68
N TYR A 27 9.75 4.00 15.11
CA TYR A 27 9.00 3.85 13.87
C TYR A 27 9.43 4.89 12.83
N ILE A 28 9.63 4.45 11.59
CA ILE A 28 9.69 5.32 10.42
C ILE A 28 8.47 5.03 9.56
N LEU A 29 7.77 6.09 9.17
CA LEU A 29 6.63 6.00 8.26
C LEU A 29 6.92 6.81 7.00
N LEU A 30 6.99 6.14 5.86
CA LEU A 30 7.49 6.67 4.60
C LEU A 30 6.40 6.67 3.53
N PHE A 31 6.00 7.86 3.07
CA PHE A 31 5.09 7.98 1.94
C PHE A 31 5.90 8.12 0.66
N ALA A 32 5.62 7.31 -0.36
CA ALA A 32 6.18 7.52 -1.69
C ALA A 32 5.22 7.00 -2.77
N TYR A 33 5.12 7.74 -3.87
CA TYR A 33 4.31 7.33 -5.01
C TYR A 33 4.82 6.04 -5.67
N ASN A 34 3.98 5.46 -6.51
CA ASN A 34 4.38 4.31 -7.33
C ASN A 34 5.50 4.70 -8.30
N GLY A 35 6.45 3.78 -8.51
CA GLY A 35 7.63 4.03 -9.33
C GLY A 35 8.78 4.78 -8.65
N THR A 36 8.61 5.32 -7.42
CA THR A 36 9.72 5.97 -6.68
C THR A 36 10.79 4.98 -6.21
N GLY A 37 10.49 3.67 -6.16
CA GLY A 37 11.45 2.63 -5.80
C GLY A 37 11.38 2.15 -4.35
N LYS A 38 10.21 2.21 -3.69
CA LYS A 38 10.02 1.73 -2.32
C LYS A 38 10.45 0.28 -2.10
N THR A 39 10.11 -0.62 -3.03
CA THR A 39 10.52 -2.03 -2.99
C THR A 39 12.03 -2.20 -3.15
N ARG A 40 12.68 -1.36 -3.96
CA ARG A 40 14.16 -1.34 -4.04
C ARG A 40 14.76 -0.82 -2.74
N LEU A 41 14.15 0.19 -2.12
CA LEU A 41 14.59 0.75 -0.84
C LEU A 41 14.49 -0.27 0.30
N SER A 42 13.41 -1.06 0.36
CA SER A 42 13.27 -2.12 1.37
C SER A 42 14.37 -3.17 1.24
N MET A 43 14.74 -3.54 0.02
CA MET A 43 15.87 -4.44 -0.23
C MET A 43 17.21 -3.82 0.15
N GLN A 44 17.47 -2.55 -0.22
CA GLN A 44 18.70 -1.84 0.20
C GLN A 44 18.80 -1.75 1.72
N PHE A 45 17.70 -1.45 2.40
CA PHE A 45 17.64 -1.42 3.86
C PHE A 45 18.00 -2.77 4.47
N LYS A 46 17.42 -3.86 3.95
CA LYS A 46 17.73 -5.21 4.42
C LYS A 46 19.17 -5.61 4.11
N ASP A 47 19.72 -5.24 2.96
CA ASP A 47 21.08 -5.59 2.55
C ASP A 47 22.15 -4.83 3.36
N GLU A 48 21.89 -3.59 3.81
CA GLU A 48 22.78 -2.86 4.73
C GLU A 48 22.98 -3.58 6.08
N GLY A 49 22.07 -4.47 6.48
CA GLY A 49 22.18 -5.30 7.70
C GLY A 49 22.52 -6.77 7.44
N LYS A 50 22.85 -7.11 6.19
CA LYS A 50 23.20 -8.47 5.78
C LYS A 50 24.72 -8.62 5.69
N ASN A 51 25.26 -9.52 6.49
CA ASN A 51 26.61 -10.06 6.35
C ASN A 51 26.54 -11.56 5.99
N VAL A 52 27.67 -12.19 5.65
CA VAL A 52 27.75 -13.57 5.11
C VAL A 52 26.85 -14.55 5.88
N ASP A 53 26.87 -14.51 7.22
CA ASP A 53 26.09 -15.43 8.07
C ASP A 53 25.00 -14.74 8.91
N HIS A 54 24.91 -13.41 8.87
CA HIS A 54 24.05 -12.64 9.76
C HIS A 54 23.06 -11.77 8.98
N ARG A 55 21.81 -11.76 9.45
CA ARG A 55 20.73 -10.88 9.01
C ARG A 55 20.10 -10.24 10.23
N ASP A 56 19.56 -9.03 10.07
CA ASP A 56 18.92 -8.29 11.16
C ASP A 56 17.51 -7.75 10.82
N THR A 57 17.08 -7.91 9.57
CA THR A 57 15.84 -7.33 9.04
C THR A 57 14.89 -8.40 8.54
N LEU A 58 13.69 -8.44 9.13
CA LEU A 58 12.53 -9.13 8.56
C LEU A 58 11.79 -8.13 7.65
N TYR A 59 11.34 -8.57 6.47
CA TYR A 59 10.66 -7.66 5.54
C TYR A 59 9.41 -8.27 4.91
N PHE A 60 8.48 -7.40 4.53
CA PHE A 60 7.33 -7.70 3.68
C PHE A 60 7.36 -6.76 2.47
N ASN A 61 7.37 -7.34 1.28
CA ASN A 61 7.35 -6.65 -0.02
C ASN A 61 7.01 -7.66 -1.12
N ALA A 62 7.04 -7.25 -2.39
CA ALA A 62 6.80 -8.13 -3.54
C ALA A 62 7.65 -9.42 -3.55
N PHE A 63 8.91 -9.39 -3.10
CA PHE A 63 9.74 -10.61 -3.01
C PHE A 63 9.24 -11.60 -1.96
N THR A 64 8.53 -11.12 -0.94
CA THR A 64 7.90 -11.97 0.08
C THR A 64 6.62 -12.59 -0.47
N GLU A 65 5.84 -11.83 -1.26
CA GLU A 65 4.67 -12.32 -1.97
C GLU A 65 5.05 -13.42 -2.97
N ASP A 66 6.13 -13.23 -3.72
CA ASP A 66 6.66 -14.21 -4.69
C ASP A 66 7.14 -15.54 -4.06
N LEU A 67 7.22 -15.62 -2.71
CA LEU A 67 7.46 -16.90 -2.02
C LEU A 67 6.23 -17.81 -2.01
N PHE A 68 5.07 -17.28 -2.38
CA PHE A 68 3.81 -17.98 -2.49
C PHE A 68 3.40 -17.99 -3.95
N TYR A 69 3.16 -19.16 -4.52
CA TYR A 69 2.84 -19.29 -5.94
C TYR A 69 1.81 -20.38 -6.19
N TRP A 70 0.89 -20.13 -7.13
CA TRP A 70 -0.15 -21.10 -7.43
C TRP A 70 0.37 -22.24 -8.30
N ASP A 71 0.05 -23.47 -7.89
CA ASP A 71 -0.20 -24.55 -8.83
C ASP A 71 -1.72 -24.67 -9.03
N ASN A 72 -2.16 -24.39 -10.25
CA ASN A 72 -3.59 -24.42 -10.60
C ASN A 72 -4.04 -25.78 -11.13
N ASP A 73 -3.15 -26.77 -11.19
CA ASP A 73 -3.45 -28.10 -11.73
C ASP A 73 -4.14 -28.01 -13.10
N LEU A 74 -3.45 -27.40 -14.08
CA LEU A 74 -4.03 -27.13 -15.40
C LEU A 74 -4.33 -28.40 -16.21
N VAL A 75 -3.82 -29.56 -15.77
CA VAL A 75 -3.99 -30.84 -16.46
C VAL A 75 -5.29 -31.50 -16.04
N ASP A 76 -5.52 -31.66 -14.73
CA ASP A 76 -6.70 -32.36 -14.21
C ASP A 76 -7.82 -31.37 -13.82
N ASP A 77 -7.51 -30.08 -13.62
CA ASP A 77 -8.43 -28.99 -13.20
C ASP A 77 -9.18 -29.28 -11.88
N GLU A 78 -8.56 -30.04 -10.98
CA GLU A 78 -9.20 -30.51 -9.73
C GLU A 78 -8.56 -29.92 -8.48
N CYS A 79 -7.23 -29.81 -8.43
CA CYS A 79 -6.49 -29.49 -7.20
C CYS A 79 -5.70 -28.18 -7.28
N ARG A 80 -6.35 -27.08 -6.89
CA ARG A 80 -5.71 -25.75 -6.84
C ARG A 80 -5.06 -25.50 -5.49
N GLU A 81 -3.75 -25.26 -5.49
CA GLU A 81 -2.96 -25.10 -4.27
C GLU A 81 -1.99 -23.93 -4.36
N LEU A 82 -1.82 -23.22 -3.25
CA LEU A 82 -0.81 -22.17 -3.12
C LEU A 82 0.45 -22.77 -2.50
N ARG A 83 1.49 -22.98 -3.30
CA ARG A 83 2.77 -23.55 -2.88
C ARG A 83 3.65 -22.53 -2.20
N LEU A 84 4.43 -23.01 -1.23
CA LEU A 84 5.40 -22.20 -0.49
C LEU A 84 6.81 -22.54 -0.99
N ASN A 85 7.60 -21.51 -1.28
CA ASN A 85 9.01 -21.68 -1.60
C ASN A 85 9.84 -21.89 -0.32
N THR A 86 9.75 -23.09 0.25
CA THR A 86 10.39 -23.47 1.52
C THR A 86 11.92 -23.51 1.48
N GLN A 87 12.54 -23.38 0.30
CA GLN A 87 13.99 -23.18 0.18
C GLN A 87 14.43 -21.79 0.67
N SER A 88 13.50 -20.84 0.74
CA SER A 88 13.77 -19.52 1.30
C SER A 88 13.96 -19.57 2.81
N ARG A 89 15.01 -18.92 3.31
CA ARG A 89 15.27 -18.72 4.74
C ARG A 89 14.16 -17.97 5.49
N PHE A 90 13.15 -17.48 4.78
CA PHE A 90 11.93 -16.93 5.35
C PHE A 90 11.14 -17.98 6.15
N PHE A 91 11.14 -19.24 5.69
CA PHE A 91 10.38 -20.33 6.30
C PHE A 91 11.16 -21.17 7.33
N ASP A 92 12.44 -20.86 7.57
CA ASP A 92 13.29 -21.58 8.53
C ASP A 92 12.62 -21.68 9.91
N GLY A 93 12.32 -22.91 10.35
CA GLY A 93 11.73 -23.20 11.67
C GLY A 93 10.25 -22.85 11.83
N LEU A 94 9.57 -22.36 10.78
CA LEU A 94 8.16 -21.91 10.90
C LEU A 94 7.17 -23.05 11.11
N PHE A 95 7.35 -24.17 10.40
CA PHE A 95 6.39 -25.26 10.43
C PHE A 95 6.34 -25.99 11.79
N GLU A 96 7.32 -25.76 12.66
CA GLU A 96 7.36 -26.26 14.05
C GLU A 96 6.55 -25.39 15.03
N LEU A 97 6.07 -24.21 14.61
CA LEU A 97 5.45 -23.20 15.49
C LEU A 97 3.91 -23.14 15.42
N GLU A 98 3.28 -24.18 14.87
CA GLU A 98 1.81 -24.28 14.69
C GLU A 98 1.22 -23.06 13.96
N MET A 99 1.84 -22.68 12.83
CA MET A 99 1.49 -21.45 12.10
C MET A 99 0.03 -21.37 11.70
N ASP A 100 -0.63 -22.51 11.40
CA ASP A 100 -2.06 -22.55 11.11
C ASP A 100 -2.91 -21.91 12.22
N ASN A 101 -2.61 -22.22 13.49
CA ASN A 101 -3.33 -21.71 14.65
C ASN A 101 -3.09 -20.21 14.88
N ARG A 102 -1.93 -19.70 14.44
CA ARG A 102 -1.55 -18.28 14.59
C ARG A 102 -2.13 -17.42 13.48
N ILE A 103 -2.20 -17.94 12.26
CA ILE A 103 -2.69 -17.23 11.07
C ILE A 103 -4.21 -17.20 11.03
N ARG A 104 -4.89 -18.29 11.42
CA ARG A 104 -6.36 -18.41 11.30
C ARG A 104 -7.15 -17.28 11.99
N PRO A 105 -6.85 -16.87 13.24
CA PRO A 105 -7.56 -15.74 13.85
C PRO A 105 -7.31 -14.40 13.16
N LEU A 106 -6.16 -14.24 12.49
CA LEU A 106 -5.86 -13.05 11.69
C LEU A 106 -6.71 -13.03 10.43
N LEU A 107 -6.75 -14.15 9.70
CA LEU A 107 -7.47 -14.27 8.43
C LEU A 107 -8.98 -14.12 8.60
N GLN A 108 -9.56 -14.74 9.63
CA GLN A 108 -11.00 -14.70 9.92
C GLN A 108 -11.52 -13.29 10.23
N ALA A 109 -10.64 -12.34 10.57
CA ALA A 109 -11.02 -10.94 10.73
C ALA A 109 -11.33 -10.24 9.40
N TYR A 110 -10.88 -10.81 8.28
CA TYR A 110 -10.91 -10.17 6.97
C TYR A 110 -11.65 -10.99 5.91
N ALA A 111 -11.68 -12.31 6.04
CA ALA A 111 -12.22 -13.19 5.02
C ALA A 111 -13.07 -14.32 5.59
N ASP A 112 -14.06 -14.73 4.79
CA ASP A 112 -14.98 -15.83 5.07
C ASP A 112 -14.55 -17.09 4.29
N PHE A 113 -13.33 -17.54 4.57
CA PHE A 113 -12.80 -18.83 4.15
C PHE A 113 -11.73 -19.28 5.15
N ASP A 114 -11.37 -20.55 5.07
CA ASP A 114 -10.36 -21.16 5.91
C ASP A 114 -9.29 -21.85 5.07
N PHE A 115 -8.25 -22.38 5.72
CA PHE A 115 -7.11 -23.00 5.05
C PHE A 115 -6.51 -24.14 5.85
N LYS A 116 -5.70 -24.94 5.17
CA LYS A 116 -4.84 -25.99 5.75
C LYS A 116 -3.47 -25.91 5.09
N ILE A 117 -2.40 -25.81 5.89
CA ILE A 117 -1.03 -26.03 5.42
C ILE A 117 -0.77 -27.54 5.42
N LYS A 118 -0.29 -28.07 4.29
CA LYS A 118 -0.07 -29.50 4.05
C LYS A 118 1.28 -29.71 3.38
N GLU A 119 1.78 -30.95 3.47
CA GLU A 119 2.97 -31.39 2.77
C GLU A 119 2.64 -32.62 1.93
N LYS A 120 3.25 -32.69 0.74
CA LYS A 120 3.19 -33.87 -0.14
C LYS A 120 4.50 -34.04 -0.90
N GLU A 121 4.80 -35.26 -1.32
CA GLU A 121 5.85 -35.50 -2.30
C GLU A 121 5.27 -35.40 -3.72
N ILE A 122 5.95 -34.65 -4.59
CA ILE A 122 5.67 -34.61 -6.03
C ILE A 122 6.85 -35.22 -6.79
N GLU A 123 6.56 -35.79 -7.96
CA GLU A 123 7.58 -36.22 -8.91
C GLU A 123 7.83 -35.12 -9.93
N ILE A 124 9.09 -34.74 -10.09
CA ILE A 124 9.52 -33.77 -11.10
C ILE A 124 10.30 -34.52 -12.18
N ASN A 125 9.83 -34.35 -13.41
CA ASN A 125 10.45 -34.91 -14.60
C ASN A 125 11.30 -33.82 -15.25
N GLU A 126 12.61 -33.88 -15.06
CA GLU A 126 13.58 -33.04 -15.78
C GLU A 126 14.41 -33.91 -16.71
N GLU A 127 14.23 -33.70 -18.01
CA GLU A 127 14.87 -34.46 -19.08
C GLU A 127 14.60 -35.98 -18.94
N GLU A 128 15.64 -36.77 -18.62
CA GLU A 128 15.58 -38.22 -18.44
C GLU A 128 15.59 -38.64 -16.95
N ASN A 129 15.56 -37.69 -16.01
CA ASN A 129 15.61 -37.98 -14.58
C ASN A 129 14.27 -37.68 -13.89
N ILE A 130 13.83 -38.62 -13.05
CA ILE A 130 12.68 -38.45 -12.16
C ILE A 130 13.23 -38.28 -10.75
N TYR A 131 12.93 -37.15 -10.13
CA TYR A 131 13.25 -36.94 -8.73
C TYR A 131 12.00 -36.59 -7.92
N LYS A 132 12.00 -37.01 -6.65
CA LYS A 132 10.93 -36.67 -5.71
C LYS A 132 11.30 -35.41 -4.94
N GLN A 133 10.35 -34.50 -4.84
CA GLN A 133 10.49 -33.27 -4.06
C GLN A 133 9.33 -33.17 -3.06
N SER A 134 9.66 -32.93 -1.79
CA SER A 134 8.64 -32.53 -0.80
C SER A 134 8.23 -31.09 -1.04
N VAL A 135 6.93 -30.84 -1.10
CA VAL A 135 6.33 -29.53 -1.31
C VAL A 135 5.35 -29.25 -0.20
N THR A 136 5.50 -28.08 0.42
CA THR A 136 4.53 -27.51 1.35
C THR A 136 3.58 -26.59 0.59
N TYR A 137 2.29 -26.72 0.84
CA TYR A 137 1.26 -25.97 0.14
C TYR A 137 0.08 -25.62 1.06
N VAL A 138 -0.69 -24.62 0.66
CA VAL A 138 -1.94 -24.21 1.29
C VAL A 138 -3.10 -24.64 0.41
N SER A 139 -4.03 -25.38 1.00
CA SER A 139 -5.35 -25.61 0.42
C SER A 139 -6.38 -24.74 1.15
N PHE A 140 -7.20 -24.01 0.40
CA PHE A 140 -8.28 -23.20 0.97
C PHE A 140 -9.60 -23.98 0.98
N GLU A 141 -10.46 -23.66 1.94
CA GLU A 141 -11.76 -24.27 2.12
C GLU A 141 -12.81 -23.25 2.55
N ARG A 142 -14.08 -23.49 2.24
CA ARG A 142 -15.17 -22.61 2.67
C ARG A 142 -16.45 -23.39 2.85
N GLU A 143 -17.27 -22.99 3.80
CA GLU A 143 -18.65 -23.47 3.89
C GLU A 143 -19.50 -22.87 2.77
N ALA A 144 -20.22 -23.73 2.05
CA ALA A 144 -21.14 -23.33 1.01
C ALA A 144 -22.49 -24.02 1.20
N LEU A 145 -23.56 -23.31 0.84
CA LEU A 145 -24.92 -23.82 0.89
C LEU A 145 -25.21 -24.57 -0.42
N ILE A 146 -25.23 -25.90 -0.36
CA ILE A 146 -25.40 -26.80 -1.51
C ILE A 146 -26.58 -27.73 -1.21
N ASP A 147 -27.64 -27.63 -2.02
CA ASP A 147 -28.91 -28.35 -1.83
C ASP A 147 -29.54 -28.13 -0.44
N ASP A 148 -29.67 -26.86 -0.03
CA ASP A 148 -30.20 -26.45 1.30
C ASP A 148 -29.45 -27.03 2.51
N LYS A 149 -28.20 -27.46 2.30
CA LYS A 149 -27.31 -27.96 3.36
C LYS A 149 -25.97 -27.24 3.30
N THR A 150 -25.48 -26.80 4.45
CA THR A 150 -24.10 -26.33 4.60
C THR A 150 -23.15 -27.50 4.40
N ARG A 151 -22.24 -27.38 3.43
CA ARG A 151 -21.17 -28.34 3.16
C ARG A 151 -19.84 -27.61 3.08
N LEU A 152 -18.78 -28.25 3.56
CA LEU A 152 -17.42 -27.76 3.37
C LEU A 152 -16.98 -28.06 1.93
N VAL A 153 -16.55 -27.02 1.21
CA VAL A 153 -15.93 -27.14 -0.11
C VAL A 153 -14.43 -26.93 0.08
N GLU A 154 -13.65 -27.97 -0.22
CA GLU A 154 -12.18 -27.94 -0.14
C GLU A 154 -11.55 -27.56 -1.49
N ASN A 155 -10.25 -27.21 -1.47
CA ASN A 155 -9.43 -26.87 -2.64
C ASN A 155 -9.99 -25.72 -3.50
N ILE A 156 -10.57 -24.71 -2.85
CA ILE A 156 -11.10 -23.54 -3.56
C ILE A 156 -9.98 -22.63 -4.07
N LYS A 157 -10.20 -22.00 -5.23
CA LYS A 157 -9.37 -20.89 -5.68
C LYS A 157 -9.87 -19.60 -5.06
N VAL A 158 -9.01 -18.93 -4.31
CA VAL A 158 -9.29 -17.58 -3.79
C VAL A 158 -8.85 -16.51 -4.80
N SER A 159 -9.46 -15.33 -4.71
CA SER A 159 -9.10 -14.17 -5.53
C SER A 159 -7.68 -13.67 -5.22
N ARG A 160 -7.09 -12.85 -6.11
CA ARG A 160 -5.77 -12.25 -5.86
C ARG A 160 -5.74 -11.37 -4.61
N GLY A 161 -6.84 -10.69 -4.30
CA GLY A 161 -6.95 -9.88 -3.08
C GLY A 161 -6.92 -10.75 -1.82
N GLU A 162 -7.67 -11.86 -1.83
CA GLU A 162 -7.71 -12.83 -0.73
C GLU A 162 -6.40 -13.59 -0.55
N GLU A 163 -5.71 -13.91 -1.66
CA GLU A 163 -4.35 -14.45 -1.65
C GLU A 163 -3.36 -13.48 -0.98
N ASN A 164 -3.33 -12.22 -1.40
CA ASN A 164 -2.46 -11.19 -0.82
C ASN A 164 -2.78 -10.98 0.67
N LEU A 165 -4.07 -11.01 1.02
CA LEU A 165 -4.52 -10.94 2.41
C LEU A 165 -4.05 -12.14 3.24
N PHE A 166 -4.08 -13.35 2.68
CA PHE A 166 -3.55 -14.55 3.34
C PHE A 166 -2.04 -14.42 3.57
N VAL A 167 -1.28 -14.02 2.55
CA VAL A 167 0.17 -13.80 2.65
C VAL A 167 0.51 -12.71 3.68
N TRP A 168 -0.29 -11.65 3.73
CA TRP A 168 -0.20 -10.63 4.78
C TRP A 168 -0.47 -11.19 6.19
N CYS A 169 -1.52 -11.98 6.37
CA CYS A 169 -1.82 -12.63 7.65
C CYS A 169 -0.72 -13.61 8.08
N PHE A 170 -0.14 -14.33 7.10
CA PHE A 170 1.02 -15.19 7.31
C PHE A 170 2.21 -14.37 7.87
N PHE A 171 2.54 -13.27 7.21
CA PHE A 171 3.60 -12.38 7.66
C PHE A 171 3.31 -11.76 9.03
N LEU A 172 2.08 -11.33 9.29
CA LEU A 172 1.69 -10.71 10.56
C LEU A 172 1.79 -11.69 11.73
N ALA A 173 1.53 -12.99 11.50
CA ALA A 173 1.78 -14.03 12.49
C ALA A 173 3.28 -14.14 12.84
N ILE A 174 4.18 -13.98 11.87
CA ILE A 174 5.63 -13.91 12.10
C ILE A 174 6.00 -12.63 12.87
N VAL A 175 5.40 -11.50 12.51
CA VAL A 175 5.62 -10.24 13.25
C VAL A 175 5.23 -10.40 14.71
N ARG A 176 4.12 -11.08 15.03
CA ARG A 176 3.77 -11.38 16.43
C ARG A 176 4.86 -12.18 17.15
N LEU A 177 5.36 -13.25 16.52
CA LEU A 177 6.48 -14.03 17.07
C LEU A 177 7.74 -13.18 17.31
N VAL A 178 8.04 -12.26 16.40
CA VAL A 178 9.18 -11.32 16.52
C VAL A 178 8.97 -10.33 17.67
N LEU A 179 7.75 -9.85 17.85
CA LEU A 179 7.42 -8.82 18.83
C LEU A 179 7.28 -9.39 20.24
N ASP A 180 6.85 -10.64 20.36
CA ASP A 180 6.67 -11.31 21.66
C ASP A 180 8.00 -11.78 22.29
N LYS A 181 9.13 -11.75 21.54
CA LYS A 181 10.52 -12.02 21.98
C LYS A 181 10.66 -12.89 23.24
N ASP A 182 10.42 -14.19 23.09
CA ASP A 182 10.90 -15.18 24.06
C ASP A 182 12.33 -15.59 23.72
N ASP A 183 13.24 -15.59 24.70
CA ASP A 183 14.63 -16.02 24.53
C ASP A 183 14.69 -17.44 23.91
N GLY A 184 15.35 -17.59 22.77
CA GLY A 184 15.43 -18.84 22.00
C GLY A 184 14.42 -18.92 20.85
N SER A 185 13.66 -17.86 20.56
CA SER A 185 12.78 -17.79 19.40
C SER A 185 13.58 -17.87 18.09
N PRO A 186 13.09 -18.58 17.04
CA PRO A 186 13.70 -18.59 15.71
C PRO A 186 13.91 -17.21 15.08
N TYR A 187 13.26 -16.18 15.66
CA TYR A 187 13.27 -14.80 15.20
C TYR A 187 14.07 -13.83 16.09
N ASP A 188 14.84 -14.32 17.06
CA ASP A 188 15.64 -13.47 17.96
C ASP A 188 16.64 -12.55 17.24
N TRP A 189 17.08 -12.97 16.05
CA TRP A 189 17.97 -12.19 15.18
C TRP A 189 17.33 -10.90 14.65
N VAL A 190 15.99 -10.79 14.68
CA VAL A 190 15.27 -9.65 14.12
C VAL A 190 15.44 -8.41 15.02
N LYS A 191 16.08 -7.40 14.45
CA LYS A 191 16.22 -6.05 15.03
C LYS A 191 15.31 -5.05 14.34
N TYR A 192 15.10 -5.25 13.04
CA TYR A 192 14.30 -4.36 12.20
C TYR A 192 13.19 -5.12 11.49
N ILE A 193 12.04 -4.47 11.36
CA ILE A 193 10.96 -4.89 10.46
C ILE A 193 10.83 -3.84 9.36
N TYR A 194 10.80 -4.25 8.10
CA TYR A 194 10.52 -3.36 6.96
C TYR A 194 9.26 -3.83 6.22
N ILE A 195 8.21 -3.02 6.23
CA ILE A 195 6.95 -3.33 5.53
C ILE A 195 6.79 -2.35 4.37
N ASP A 196 6.78 -2.86 3.14
CA ASP A 196 6.54 -2.09 1.92
C ASP A 196 5.19 -2.44 1.32
N ASP A 197 4.30 -1.46 1.21
CA ASP A 197 3.00 -1.54 0.54
C ASP A 197 2.20 -2.83 0.87
N PRO A 198 1.84 -3.06 2.15
CA PRO A 198 1.27 -4.34 2.59
C PRO A 198 -0.11 -4.70 1.99
N ILE A 199 -0.69 -3.79 1.19
CA ILE A 199 -2.10 -3.81 0.77
C ILE A 199 -2.30 -3.23 -0.63
N SER A 200 -1.29 -3.21 -1.50
CA SER A 200 -1.33 -2.50 -2.80
C SER A 200 -2.48 -2.88 -3.75
N SER A 201 -3.21 -3.96 -3.47
CA SER A 201 -4.32 -4.50 -4.26
C SER A 201 -5.67 -4.58 -3.52
N LEU A 202 -5.76 -4.07 -2.28
CA LEU A 202 -6.97 -4.15 -1.45
C LEU A 202 -7.80 -2.87 -1.53
N ASP A 203 -9.08 -2.95 -1.19
CA ASP A 203 -9.96 -1.78 -1.11
C ASP A 203 -9.65 -0.87 0.10
N ASP A 204 -10.20 0.35 0.07
CA ASP A 204 -10.00 1.37 1.10
C ASP A 204 -10.43 0.89 2.52
N ASN A 205 -11.39 -0.02 2.64
CA ASN A 205 -11.87 -0.52 3.93
C ASN A 205 -10.88 -1.51 4.55
N TYR A 206 -10.35 -2.44 3.75
CA TYR A 206 -9.28 -3.33 4.18
C TYR A 206 -8.01 -2.55 4.55
N ALA A 207 -7.69 -1.50 3.80
CA ALA A 207 -6.54 -0.65 4.07
C ALA A 207 -6.56 -0.06 5.49
N ILE A 208 -7.71 0.44 5.94
CA ILE A 208 -7.90 1.01 7.27
C ILE A 208 -7.77 -0.08 8.35
N GLN A 209 -8.42 -1.22 8.15
CA GLN A 209 -8.42 -2.31 9.12
C GLN A 209 -7.03 -2.93 9.29
N VAL A 210 -6.31 -3.17 8.19
CA VAL A 210 -4.93 -3.67 8.21
C VAL A 210 -3.99 -2.68 8.91
N ALA A 211 -4.09 -1.38 8.60
CA ALA A 211 -3.30 -0.36 9.29
C ALA A 211 -3.57 -0.33 10.79
N SER A 212 -4.85 -0.30 11.19
CA SER A 212 -5.25 -0.28 12.60
C SER A 212 -4.73 -1.51 13.36
N HIS A 213 -4.87 -2.70 12.76
CA HIS A 213 -4.37 -3.94 13.33
C HIS A 213 -2.85 -3.93 13.48
N LEU A 214 -2.11 -3.59 12.42
CA LEU A 214 -0.65 -3.50 12.45
C LEU A 214 -0.16 -2.53 13.54
N ALA A 215 -0.79 -1.35 13.63
CA ALA A 215 -0.41 -0.37 14.65
C ALA A 215 -0.67 -0.88 16.07
N LYS A 216 -1.76 -1.64 16.27
CA LYS A 216 -2.05 -2.28 17.56
C LYS A 216 -0.98 -3.31 17.93
N GLU A 217 -0.59 -4.18 17.00
CA GLU A 217 0.47 -5.19 17.23
C GLU A 217 1.82 -4.54 17.57
N LEU A 218 2.21 -3.51 16.82
CA LEU A 218 3.46 -2.79 17.07
C LEU A 218 3.47 -2.11 18.45
N LYS A 219 2.32 -1.59 18.91
CA LYS A 219 2.16 -0.92 20.21
C LYS A 219 2.01 -1.88 21.39
N SER A 220 1.40 -3.05 21.21
CA SER A 220 1.20 -4.01 22.30
C SER A 220 2.49 -4.62 22.79
N SER A 221 3.55 -4.61 21.96
CA SER A 221 4.86 -5.10 22.35
C SER A 221 5.75 -4.02 22.96
N ASN A 222 6.38 -4.36 24.09
CA ASN A 222 7.52 -3.62 24.62
C ASN A 222 8.84 -4.03 23.95
N SER A 223 8.77 -4.67 22.78
CA SER A 223 9.95 -5.10 22.05
C SER A 223 10.79 -3.90 21.63
N GLY A 224 12.11 -4.09 21.65
CA GLY A 224 13.08 -3.13 21.09
C GLY A 224 13.16 -3.18 19.56
N VAL A 225 12.25 -3.89 18.90
CA VAL A 225 12.22 -4.03 17.44
C VAL A 225 11.79 -2.71 16.83
N LYS A 226 12.53 -2.28 15.81
CA LYS A 226 12.35 -0.99 15.14
C LYS A 226 11.73 -1.23 13.76
N THR A 227 10.77 -0.39 13.36
CA THR A 227 9.96 -0.69 12.17
C THR A 227 10.00 0.46 11.16
N VAL A 228 10.22 0.12 9.90
CA VAL A 228 9.99 1.01 8.75
C VAL A 228 8.74 0.55 8.03
N ILE A 229 7.82 1.47 7.77
CA ILE A 229 6.60 1.22 7.00
C ILE A 229 6.60 2.18 5.82
N SER A 230 6.67 1.66 4.60
CA SER A 230 6.52 2.45 3.38
C SER A 230 5.19 2.17 2.69
N SER A 231 4.50 3.23 2.25
CA SER A 231 3.27 3.05 1.48
C SER A 231 3.03 4.16 0.46
N HIS A 232 2.37 3.83 -0.65
CA HIS A 232 1.71 4.80 -1.52
C HIS A 232 0.23 5.04 -1.16
N HIS A 233 -0.34 4.18 -0.30
CA HIS A 233 -1.76 4.22 0.03
C HIS A 233 -2.01 5.23 1.16
N ALA A 234 -2.60 6.38 0.82
CA ALA A 234 -2.68 7.49 1.76
C ALA A 234 -3.59 7.24 2.98
N LEU A 235 -4.70 6.50 2.84
CA LEU A 235 -5.53 6.15 4.01
C LEU A 235 -4.76 5.29 5.01
N PHE A 236 -4.10 4.23 4.55
CA PHE A 236 -3.21 3.41 5.36
C PHE A 236 -2.13 4.26 6.03
N PHE A 237 -1.45 5.13 5.29
CA PHE A 237 -0.45 6.05 5.85
C PHE A 237 -1.04 6.93 6.95
N ASN A 238 -2.24 7.49 6.74
CA ASN A 238 -2.90 8.35 7.71
C ASN A 238 -3.30 7.62 9.00
N VAL A 239 -3.82 6.40 8.87
CA VAL A 239 -4.13 5.56 10.03
C VAL A 239 -2.85 5.24 10.81
N MET A 240 -1.80 4.77 10.12
CA MET A 240 -0.51 4.49 10.77
C MET A 240 0.10 5.72 11.44
N TRP A 241 0.02 6.88 10.78
CA TRP A 241 0.45 8.14 11.39
C TRP A 241 -0.33 8.40 12.67
N ASN A 242 -1.66 8.42 12.61
CA ASN A 242 -2.48 8.77 13.77
C ASN A 242 -2.29 7.78 14.92
N GLU A 243 -2.14 6.49 14.61
CA GLU A 243 -2.01 5.43 15.61
C GLU A 243 -0.62 5.37 16.25
N LEU A 244 0.46 5.68 15.53
CA LEU A 244 1.83 5.59 16.02
C LEU A 244 2.43 6.94 16.49
N ASN A 245 1.80 8.05 16.12
CA ASN A 245 2.27 9.38 16.47
C ASN A 245 1.86 9.75 17.90
N GLU A 246 2.84 9.84 18.80
CA GLU A 246 2.60 10.26 20.17
C GLU A 246 2.92 11.75 20.36
N ARG A 247 2.10 12.44 21.15
CA ARG A 247 2.33 13.86 21.49
C ARG A 247 3.43 13.98 22.54
N GLY A 248 4.50 14.71 22.24
CA GLY A 248 5.55 15.05 23.21
C GLY A 248 6.96 15.02 22.64
N LYS A 249 7.95 15.28 23.49
CA LYS A 249 9.37 15.33 23.08
C LYS A 249 9.94 13.96 22.66
N ASN A 250 9.34 12.87 23.11
CA ASN A 250 9.81 11.51 22.88
C ASN A 250 8.95 10.75 21.85
N ASN A 251 8.41 11.47 20.85
CA ASN A 251 7.61 10.84 19.81
C ASN A 251 8.42 9.72 19.11
N PRO A 252 7.96 8.45 19.19
CA PRO A 252 8.66 7.31 18.62
C PRO A 252 8.61 7.29 17.10
N LEU A 253 7.67 8.03 16.49
CA LEU A 253 7.44 8.08 15.06
C LEU A 253 8.29 9.15 14.38
N GLN A 254 8.84 8.77 13.23
CA GLN A 254 9.57 9.63 12.32
C GLN A 254 8.98 9.53 10.91
N PRO A 255 8.13 10.47 10.52
CA PRO A 255 7.49 10.48 9.22
C PRO A 255 8.33 11.14 8.11
N PHE A 256 8.24 10.60 6.91
CA PHE A 256 8.91 11.11 5.73
C PHE A 256 8.07 11.01 4.46
N PHE A 257 8.33 11.91 3.53
CA PHE A 257 7.91 11.82 2.14
C PHE A 257 9.13 11.61 1.25
N LEU A 258 9.12 10.58 0.42
CA LEU A 258 10.20 10.26 -0.53
C LEU A 258 9.74 10.57 -1.95
N SER A 259 10.57 11.29 -2.69
CA SER A 259 10.42 11.53 -4.12
C SER A 259 11.74 11.28 -4.84
N SER A 260 11.66 10.90 -6.11
CA SER A 260 12.82 10.77 -7.00
C SER A 260 12.86 11.95 -7.97
N ASP A 261 13.98 12.65 -8.04
CA ASP A 261 14.27 13.57 -9.14
C ASP A 261 14.80 12.76 -10.33
N LYS A 262 13.93 12.54 -11.33
CA LYS A 262 14.29 11.75 -12.51
C LYS A 262 15.32 12.45 -13.40
N ALA A 263 15.40 13.78 -13.37
CA ALA A 263 16.33 14.54 -14.21
C ALA A 263 17.76 14.48 -13.66
N GLN A 264 17.89 14.54 -12.34
CA GLN A 264 19.20 14.48 -11.66
C GLN A 264 19.58 13.07 -11.20
N GLY A 265 18.65 12.12 -11.24
CA GLY A 265 18.86 10.75 -10.74
C GLY A 265 18.97 10.66 -9.21
N SER A 266 18.50 11.68 -8.48
CA SER A 266 18.65 11.79 -7.03
C SER A 266 17.34 11.50 -6.30
N TYR A 267 17.43 11.27 -4.98
CA TYR A 267 16.30 11.03 -4.09
C TYR A 267 16.18 12.15 -3.07
N ILE A 268 14.96 12.61 -2.85
CA ILE A 268 14.65 13.67 -1.90
C ILE A 268 13.79 13.08 -0.79
N LEU A 269 14.26 13.18 0.44
CA LEU A 269 13.53 12.82 1.65
C LEU A 269 13.13 14.09 2.39
N ARG A 270 11.83 14.32 2.52
CA ARG A 270 11.27 15.47 3.24
C ARG A 270 10.68 15.01 4.56
N TYR A 271 11.08 15.66 5.65
CA TYR A 271 10.39 15.52 6.94
C TYR A 271 9.03 16.21 6.91
N THR A 272 7.99 15.54 7.43
CA THR A 272 6.65 16.10 7.57
C THR A 272 6.19 16.03 9.02
N ASP A 273 6.12 17.16 9.71
CA ASP A 273 5.54 17.30 11.06
C ASP A 273 4.03 17.58 11.02
N SER A 274 3.55 18.09 9.89
CA SER A 274 2.14 18.26 9.59
C SER A 274 1.46 16.91 9.42
N THR A 275 0.26 16.78 10.00
CA THR A 275 -0.73 15.73 9.71
C THR A 275 -0.61 15.34 8.24
N PRO A 276 -0.43 14.05 7.91
CA PRO A 276 -0.07 13.71 6.56
C PRO A 276 -1.14 14.24 5.64
N PHE A 277 -0.62 14.99 4.68
CA PHE A 277 -1.34 15.60 3.57
C PHE A 277 -2.66 14.88 3.33
N PHE A 278 -3.75 15.59 3.58
CA PHE A 278 -5.05 15.19 3.10
C PHE A 278 -4.89 14.76 1.63
N HIS A 279 -5.00 13.46 1.34
CA HIS A 279 -4.75 12.90 0.01
C HIS A 279 -5.51 13.64 -1.08
N HIS A 280 -6.73 14.09 -0.75
CA HIS A 280 -7.53 14.94 -1.61
C HIS A 280 -6.88 16.31 -1.90
N VAL A 281 -6.18 16.94 -0.94
CA VAL A 281 -5.46 18.20 -1.12
C VAL A 281 -4.20 18.01 -1.98
N ALA A 282 -3.47 16.91 -1.84
CA ALA A 282 -2.33 16.61 -2.70
C ALA A 282 -2.78 16.38 -4.16
N LEU A 283 -3.82 15.55 -4.36
CA LEU A 283 -4.44 15.37 -5.67
C LEU A 283 -4.99 16.68 -6.24
N LEU A 284 -5.64 17.50 -5.40
CA LEU A 284 -6.15 18.80 -5.80
C LEU A 284 -5.02 19.75 -6.22
N LYS A 285 -3.86 19.69 -5.55
CA LYS A 285 -2.67 20.45 -5.94
C LYS A 285 -2.15 20.01 -7.31
N THR A 286 -2.06 18.71 -7.57
CA THR A 286 -1.68 18.18 -8.89
C THR A 286 -2.65 18.64 -9.98
N LEU A 287 -3.96 18.61 -9.72
CA LEU A 287 -4.95 19.11 -10.68
C LEU A 287 -4.82 20.62 -10.90
N HIS A 288 -4.52 21.39 -9.86
CA HIS A 288 -4.31 22.83 -9.94
C HIS A 288 -3.06 23.17 -10.77
N GLU A 289 -1.93 22.52 -10.50
CA GLU A 289 -0.69 22.69 -11.27
C GLU A 289 -0.90 22.33 -12.76
N ALA A 290 -1.59 21.22 -13.05
CA ALA A 290 -1.90 20.81 -14.42
C ALA A 290 -2.89 21.75 -15.14
N ALA A 291 -3.81 22.36 -14.38
CA ALA A 291 -4.75 23.36 -14.92
C ALA A 291 -4.04 24.67 -15.28
N GLU A 292 -3.03 25.09 -14.52
CA GLU A 292 -2.25 26.30 -14.78
C GLU A 292 -1.20 26.08 -15.89
N SER A 293 -0.59 24.89 -15.99
CA SER A 293 0.36 24.56 -17.08
C SER A 293 -0.30 24.27 -18.42
N GLY A 294 -1.60 23.90 -18.42
CA GLY A 294 -2.33 23.49 -19.62
C GLY A 294 -2.10 22.03 -20.05
N GLU A 295 -1.25 21.29 -19.33
CA GLU A 295 -0.92 19.88 -19.58
C GLU A 295 -2.01 18.94 -19.01
N LEU A 296 -3.22 19.00 -19.59
CA LEU A 296 -4.37 18.24 -19.12
C LEU A 296 -4.61 16.96 -19.93
N TYR A 297 -4.70 15.83 -19.22
CA TYR A 297 -4.93 14.50 -19.77
C TYR A 297 -6.22 13.88 -19.23
N THR A 298 -6.86 12.99 -19.98
CA THR A 298 -8.16 12.39 -19.63
C THR A 298 -8.24 11.82 -18.21
N TYR A 299 -7.15 11.24 -17.69
CA TYR A 299 -7.11 10.70 -16.32
C TYR A 299 -7.29 11.75 -15.22
N HIS A 300 -7.04 13.04 -15.48
CA HIS A 300 -7.30 14.11 -14.52
C HIS A 300 -8.79 14.20 -14.14
N PHE A 301 -9.72 13.84 -15.04
CA PHE A 301 -11.15 13.78 -14.70
C PHE A 301 -11.46 12.69 -13.66
N ASN A 302 -10.72 11.58 -13.65
CA ASN A 302 -10.87 10.52 -12.64
C ASN A 302 -10.44 11.04 -11.26
N ILE A 303 -9.33 11.78 -11.23
CA ILE A 303 -8.82 12.39 -10.00
C ILE A 303 -9.81 13.43 -9.48
N LEU A 304 -10.30 14.33 -10.34
CA LEU A 304 -11.28 15.35 -9.98
C LEU A 304 -12.58 14.74 -9.45
N ARG A 305 -13.09 13.71 -10.12
CA ARG A 305 -14.28 12.97 -9.67
C ARG A 305 -14.09 12.35 -8.29
N SER A 306 -12.96 11.67 -8.05
CA SER A 306 -12.68 11.05 -6.76
C SER A 306 -12.65 12.08 -5.63
N ILE A 307 -12.12 13.28 -5.89
CA ILE A 307 -12.15 14.39 -4.93
C ILE A 307 -13.59 14.86 -4.68
N LEU A 308 -14.40 15.03 -5.73
CA LEU A 308 -15.80 15.46 -5.60
C LEU A 308 -16.66 14.43 -4.84
N GLU A 309 -16.47 13.14 -5.09
CA GLU A 309 -17.17 12.05 -4.38
C GLU A 309 -16.82 12.03 -2.89
N LYS A 310 -15.54 12.17 -2.56
CA LYS A 310 -15.07 12.23 -1.16
C LYS A 310 -15.57 13.50 -0.46
N THR A 311 -15.64 14.62 -1.18
CA THR A 311 -16.17 15.89 -0.65
C THR A 311 -17.68 15.80 -0.40
N ALA A 312 -18.43 15.21 -1.33
CA ALA A 312 -19.86 14.98 -1.16
C ALA A 312 -20.16 14.08 0.04
N SER A 313 -19.42 12.99 0.20
CA SER A 313 -19.51 12.11 1.36
C SER A 313 -19.20 12.86 2.67
N PHE A 314 -18.13 13.67 2.69
CA PHE A 314 -17.75 14.46 3.86
C PHE A 314 -18.83 15.47 4.29
N HIS A 315 -19.50 16.11 3.32
CA HIS A 315 -20.57 17.07 3.58
C HIS A 315 -21.97 16.43 3.72
N GLY A 316 -22.09 15.11 3.61
CA GLY A 316 -23.35 14.38 3.74
C GLY A 316 -24.28 14.51 2.54
N PHE A 317 -23.76 14.83 1.35
CA PHE A 317 -24.53 14.85 0.12
C PHE A 317 -24.66 13.43 -0.47
N PRO A 318 -25.81 13.11 -1.11
CA PRO A 318 -26.03 11.78 -1.69
C PRO A 318 -25.13 11.51 -2.90
N ASN A 319 -24.79 12.56 -3.68
CA ASN A 319 -24.09 12.44 -4.96
C ASN A 319 -23.00 13.51 -5.10
N PHE A 320 -21.93 13.22 -5.85
CA PHE A 320 -20.83 14.16 -6.12
C PHE A 320 -21.27 15.44 -6.85
N SER A 321 -22.37 15.38 -7.62
CA SER A 321 -22.90 16.51 -8.37
C SER A 321 -23.30 17.68 -7.47
N ALA A 322 -23.61 17.41 -6.20
CA ALA A 322 -23.88 18.46 -5.20
C ALA A 322 -22.65 19.34 -4.91
N CYS A 323 -21.44 18.87 -5.25
CA CYS A 323 -20.19 19.62 -5.10
C CYS A 323 -19.86 20.49 -6.32
N ILE A 324 -20.68 20.48 -7.37
CA ILE A 324 -20.45 21.23 -8.60
C ILE A 324 -21.32 22.49 -8.57
N LYS A 325 -20.73 23.64 -8.93
CA LYS A 325 -21.48 24.89 -9.06
C LYS A 325 -22.43 24.82 -10.27
N LYS A 326 -23.67 25.27 -10.07
CA LYS A 326 -24.65 25.43 -11.15
C LYS A 326 -24.39 26.76 -11.86
N ASP A 327 -24.35 26.73 -13.19
CA ASP A 327 -24.33 27.95 -14.01
C ASP A 327 -25.74 28.52 -14.16
N GLU A 328 -25.86 29.81 -14.48
CA GLU A 328 -27.15 30.46 -14.76
C GLU A 328 -27.88 29.84 -15.97
N ASP A 329 -27.15 29.19 -16.87
CA ASP A 329 -27.69 28.49 -18.05
C ASP A 329 -27.79 26.94 -17.86
N ASP A 330 -27.51 26.41 -16.65
CA ASP A 330 -27.59 24.99 -16.28
C ASP A 330 -28.33 24.82 -14.93
N ASP A 331 -29.64 25.12 -14.94
CA ASP A 331 -30.53 25.12 -13.77
C ASP A 331 -30.46 23.81 -12.95
N ASP A 332 -30.19 22.67 -13.59
CA ASP A 332 -30.11 21.36 -12.95
C ASP A 332 -28.68 20.96 -12.53
N GLY A 333 -27.63 21.67 -12.96
CA GLY A 333 -26.22 21.28 -12.76
C GLY A 333 -25.86 19.96 -13.47
N ILE A 334 -26.64 19.58 -14.48
CA ILE A 334 -26.57 18.28 -15.14
C ILE A 334 -25.44 18.24 -16.14
N LEU A 335 -25.07 19.37 -16.76
CA LEU A 335 -24.11 19.39 -17.85
C LEU A 335 -22.72 19.01 -17.35
N HIS A 336 -22.22 19.71 -16.34
CA HIS A 336 -20.91 19.44 -15.74
C HIS A 336 -20.83 18.05 -15.07
N ALA A 337 -21.90 17.63 -14.37
CA ALA A 337 -21.96 16.29 -13.77
C ALA A 337 -21.96 15.18 -14.83
N ARG A 338 -22.66 15.39 -15.96
CA ARG A 338 -22.69 14.46 -17.10
C ARG A 338 -21.35 14.42 -17.83
N PHE A 339 -20.69 15.57 -18.01
CA PHE A 339 -19.34 15.63 -18.56
C PHE A 339 -18.32 14.87 -17.70
N ILE A 340 -18.32 15.09 -16.38
CA ILE A 340 -17.47 14.33 -15.46
C ILE A 340 -17.79 12.84 -15.55
N ASN A 341 -19.08 12.46 -15.54
CA ASN A 341 -19.47 11.06 -15.67
C ASN A 341 -18.94 10.40 -16.95
N VAL A 342 -19.11 11.06 -18.11
CA VAL A 342 -18.67 10.54 -19.41
C VAL A 342 -17.14 10.45 -19.50
N LEU A 343 -16.44 11.50 -19.09
CA LEU A 343 -14.98 11.58 -19.23
C LEU A 343 -14.23 10.77 -18.16
N SER A 344 -14.91 10.40 -17.06
CA SER A 344 -14.36 9.48 -16.05
C SER A 344 -14.67 8.00 -16.28
N HIS A 345 -15.69 7.68 -17.09
CA HIS A 345 -16.06 6.30 -17.44
C HIS A 345 -15.62 5.87 -18.84
N GLY A 346 -15.01 6.77 -19.62
CA GLY A 346 -14.36 6.35 -20.86
C GLY A 346 -13.26 5.34 -20.56
N ASN A 347 -13.07 4.33 -21.42
CA ASN A 347 -12.01 3.31 -21.34
C ASN A 347 -10.60 3.91 -21.53
N TYR A 348 -10.24 4.94 -20.76
CA TYR A 348 -8.95 5.59 -20.76
C TYR A 348 -8.06 4.88 -19.74
N SER A 349 -7.11 4.09 -20.24
CA SER A 349 -6.10 3.44 -19.40
C SER A 349 -5.20 4.48 -18.75
N LEU A 350 -4.91 4.33 -17.45
CA LEU A 350 -3.84 5.08 -16.76
C LEU A 350 -2.46 4.88 -17.41
N PHE A 351 -2.31 3.82 -18.22
CA PHE A 351 -1.08 3.45 -18.90
C PHE A 351 -0.98 3.98 -20.34
N ASP A 352 -2.02 4.67 -20.86
CA ASP A 352 -2.00 5.35 -22.18
C ASP A 352 -2.76 6.70 -22.09
N PRO A 353 -2.15 7.73 -21.46
CA PRO A 353 -2.80 9.02 -21.23
C PRO A 353 -2.97 9.81 -22.52
N LYS A 354 -4.22 10.13 -22.88
CA LYS A 354 -4.52 11.01 -24.01
C LYS A 354 -4.67 12.44 -23.54
N GLU A 355 -3.96 13.36 -24.18
CA GLU A 355 -4.15 14.79 -23.96
C GLU A 355 -5.60 15.18 -24.29
N MET A 356 -6.19 16.02 -23.46
CA MET A 356 -7.55 16.50 -23.67
C MET A 356 -7.62 17.44 -24.87
N VAL A 357 -8.73 17.40 -25.61
CA VAL A 357 -9.05 18.47 -26.57
C VAL A 357 -9.32 19.78 -25.84
N GLU A 358 -9.06 20.90 -26.51
CA GLU A 358 -9.17 22.26 -25.93
C GLU A 358 -10.52 22.55 -25.26
N GLU A 359 -11.61 22.02 -25.81
CA GLU A 359 -12.94 22.14 -25.21
C GLU A 359 -13.01 21.45 -23.83
N ASN A 360 -12.49 20.22 -23.72
CA ASN A 360 -12.46 19.46 -22.46
C ASN A 360 -11.55 20.14 -21.42
N LYS A 361 -10.42 20.72 -21.85
CA LYS A 361 -9.53 21.50 -20.98
C LYS A 361 -10.26 22.67 -20.32
N LYS A 362 -11.02 23.43 -21.11
CA LYS A 362 -11.81 24.58 -20.61
C LYS A 362 -12.83 24.15 -19.55
N TYR A 363 -13.57 23.07 -19.81
CA TYR A 363 -14.52 22.53 -18.83
C TYR A 363 -13.83 22.05 -17.56
N PHE A 364 -12.72 21.33 -17.68
CA PHE A 364 -11.96 20.85 -16.53
C PHE A 364 -11.49 22.00 -15.63
N VAL A 365 -10.84 23.01 -16.22
CA VAL A 365 -10.34 24.19 -15.48
C VAL A 365 -11.48 24.95 -14.81
N LYS A 366 -12.62 25.10 -15.50
CA LYS A 366 -13.80 25.76 -14.93
C LYS A 366 -14.32 25.02 -13.70
N ILE A 367 -14.58 23.72 -13.82
CA ILE A 367 -15.12 22.92 -12.72
C ILE A 367 -14.17 22.92 -11.52
N LEU A 368 -12.87 22.79 -11.76
CA LEU A 368 -11.86 22.83 -10.71
C LEU A 368 -11.83 24.19 -9.99
N LYS A 369 -11.85 25.30 -10.74
CA LYS A 369 -11.85 26.66 -10.17
C LYS A 369 -13.13 26.92 -9.35
N ASP A 370 -14.29 26.54 -9.87
CA ASP A 370 -15.56 26.68 -9.16
C ASP A 370 -15.60 25.82 -7.89
N PHE A 371 -15.09 24.60 -7.94
CA PHE A 371 -14.97 23.72 -6.78
C PHE A 371 -14.07 24.35 -5.70
N MET A 372 -12.89 24.84 -6.07
CA MET A 372 -11.95 25.49 -5.14
C MET A 372 -12.46 26.83 -4.60
N ALA A 373 -13.32 27.54 -5.33
CA ALA A 373 -13.96 28.77 -4.87
C ALA A 373 -15.10 28.51 -3.88
N ASN A 374 -15.87 27.44 -4.10
CA ASN A 374 -17.01 27.08 -3.26
C ASN A 374 -16.59 26.42 -1.93
N TYR A 375 -15.51 25.63 -1.94
CA TYR A 375 -15.01 24.93 -0.75
C TYR A 375 -13.70 25.56 -0.27
N ARG A 376 -13.63 25.91 1.01
CA ARG A 376 -12.47 26.62 1.58
C ARG A 376 -11.27 25.69 1.76
N PHE A 377 -10.26 25.83 0.90
CA PHE A 377 -8.94 25.21 1.06
C PHE A 377 -7.92 26.21 1.61
N ASN A 378 -6.80 25.74 2.20
CA ASN A 378 -5.73 26.63 2.67
C ASN A 378 -5.01 27.27 1.46
N PRO A 379 -5.07 28.61 1.26
CA PRO A 379 -4.46 29.28 0.11
C PRO A 379 -2.93 29.12 0.04
N GLU A 380 -2.25 28.93 1.18
CA GLU A 380 -0.80 28.72 1.23
C GLU A 380 -0.34 27.45 0.49
N LEU A 381 -1.27 26.54 0.18
CA LEU A 381 -1.00 25.29 -0.54
C LEU A 381 -1.08 25.45 -2.08
N PHE A 382 -1.56 26.58 -2.58
CA PHE A 382 -1.81 26.86 -4.00
C PHE A 382 -1.21 28.23 -4.40
N PRO A 383 0.12 28.37 -4.47
CA PRO A 383 0.75 29.62 -4.88
C PRO A 383 0.48 29.92 -6.36
N ASN A 384 0.13 31.17 -6.69
CA ASN A 384 0.01 31.61 -8.07
C ASN A 384 1.37 31.49 -8.76
N ILE A 385 1.41 30.84 -9.93
CA ILE A 385 2.56 30.84 -10.83
C ILE A 385 2.59 32.21 -11.53
N THR A 386 2.93 33.26 -10.80
CA THR A 386 3.32 34.53 -11.43
C THR A 386 4.75 34.36 -11.93
N GLU A 387 4.94 34.50 -13.24
CA GLU A 387 6.24 34.64 -13.88
C GLU A 387 7.08 35.65 -13.08
N GLU A 388 8.22 35.19 -12.54
CA GLU A 388 9.30 36.10 -12.22
C GLU A 388 9.75 36.71 -13.55
N THR A 389 9.21 37.89 -13.89
CA THR A 389 9.84 38.79 -14.83
C THR A 389 11.23 39.10 -14.28
N VAL A 390 12.23 38.52 -14.92
CA VAL A 390 13.63 38.88 -14.75
C VAL A 390 13.77 40.34 -15.18
N GLU A 391 13.95 41.24 -14.20
CA GLU A 391 14.67 42.50 -14.39
C GLU A 391 16.12 42.34 -13.93
#